data_AF-A0A953V2M2-F1
#
_entry.id   AF-A0A953V2M2-F1
#
_cell.length_a   1.000
_cell.length_b   1.000
_cell.length_c   1.000
_cell.angle_alpha   90.00
_cell.angle_beta   90.00
_cell.angle_gamma   90.00
#
_symmetry.space_group_name_H-M   'P 1'
#
loop_
_entity.id
_entity.type
_entity.pdbx_description
1 polymer ?
#
loop_
_entity_poly.entity_id
_entity_poly.type
_entity_poly.pdbx_seq_one_letter_code
_entity_poly.pdbx_strand_id
1 'polypeptide(L)'
;MSKSTGPQITETVGANGTNQVFRPYERLVRIKILGKAFNVPEKNTILRCFQYISPETIPYGRFCWNQDCQYCRVVGKLADDDQPHELLSCKFLVSAGMEITEISPELKYCLRNKLRK
;
A
#
# COMPACT_ATOMS: atom_id res chain seq x y z
N MET A 1 30.28 35.21 9.71
CA MET A 1 30.21 33.77 10.05
C MET A 1 28.87 33.24 9.58
N SER A 2 28.88 32.64 8.40
CA SER A 2 27.70 32.12 7.72
C SER A 2 27.25 30.82 8.39
N LYS A 3 26.03 30.78 8.94
CA LYS A 3 25.38 29.53 9.30
C LYS A 3 24.34 29.22 8.24
N SER A 4 24.67 28.23 7.41
CA SER A 4 23.79 27.65 6.41
C SER A 4 22.66 26.90 7.12
N THR A 5 21.43 27.36 6.96
CA THR A 5 20.24 26.64 7.42
C THR A 5 19.77 25.73 6.29
N GLY A 6 20.11 24.45 6.37
CA GLY A 6 19.46 23.42 5.56
C GLY A 6 18.00 23.23 6.01
N PRO A 7 17.09 22.76 5.14
CA PRO A 7 15.70 22.51 5.51
C PRO A 7 15.63 21.34 6.49
N GLN A 8 15.13 21.65 7.69
CA GLN A 8 14.77 20.71 8.73
C GLN A 8 13.61 19.84 8.23
N ILE A 9 13.77 18.51 8.30
CA ILE A 9 12.73 17.54 8.00
C ILE A 9 11.87 17.45 9.26
N THR A 10 10.80 18.26 9.32
CA THR A 10 10.00 18.43 10.54
C THR A 10 8.90 17.38 10.64
N GLU A 11 9.14 16.40 11.50
CA GLU A 11 8.23 15.86 12.53
C GLU A 11 6.92 15.18 12.11
N THR A 12 6.94 13.85 12.20
CA THR A 12 5.76 12.97 12.31
C THR A 12 5.04 13.23 13.65
N VAL A 13 4.07 14.13 13.67
CA VAL A 13 3.17 14.30 14.83
C VAL A 13 2.03 13.30 14.72
N GLY A 14 2.21 12.14 15.34
CA GLY A 14 1.12 11.22 15.65
C GLY A 14 0.57 11.52 17.05
N ALA A 15 -0.42 12.40 17.16
CA ALA A 15 -1.18 12.57 18.38
C ALA A 15 -2.66 12.92 18.11
N ASN A 16 -3.53 12.07 18.66
CA ASN A 16 -4.95 12.24 18.94
C ASN A 16 -5.99 11.95 17.85
N GLY A 17 -6.78 10.90 18.12
CA GLY A 17 -8.21 10.80 17.80
C GLY A 17 -8.57 10.60 16.33
N THR A 18 -8.97 9.39 15.93
CA THR A 18 -9.65 9.08 14.65
C THR A 18 -8.86 9.25 13.33
N ASN A 19 -7.62 9.76 13.32
CA ASN A 19 -6.98 10.22 12.07
C ASN A 19 -5.74 9.43 11.57
N GLN A 20 -5.48 8.21 12.07
CA GLN A 20 -4.35 7.39 11.58
C GLN A 20 -4.82 6.09 10.94
N VAL A 21 -5.24 6.21 9.68
CA VAL A 21 -5.61 5.10 8.80
C VAL A 21 -4.44 4.11 8.61
N PHE A 22 -3.21 4.60 8.65
CA PHE A 22 -1.99 3.83 8.46
C PHE A 22 -1.33 3.51 9.80
N ARG A 23 -0.72 2.32 9.88
CA ARG A 23 0.23 2.01 10.95
C ARG A 23 1.44 2.94 10.81
N PRO A 24 2.07 3.35 11.92
CA PRO A 24 3.31 4.13 11.88
C PRO A 24 4.36 3.47 10.99
N TYR A 25 4.99 4.26 10.13
CA TYR A 25 6.04 3.83 9.19
C TYR A 25 7.14 4.89 9.13
N GLU A 26 8.37 4.48 8.91
CA GLU A 26 9.54 5.38 8.88
C GLU A 26 9.99 5.72 7.46
N ARG A 27 9.61 4.88 6.49
CA ARG A 27 10.01 5.00 5.09
C ARG A 27 8.99 4.39 4.16
N LEU A 28 9.14 4.68 2.87
CA LEU A 28 8.41 4.00 1.81
C LEU A 28 9.25 2.86 1.25
N VAL A 29 8.62 1.73 0.98
CA VAL A 29 9.22 0.59 0.29
C VAL A 29 8.70 0.52 -1.13
N ARG A 30 9.60 0.16 -2.06
CA ARG A 30 9.24 -0.02 -3.47
C ARG A 30 8.60 -1.40 -3.66
N ILE A 31 7.44 -1.42 -4.32
CA ILE A 31 6.76 -2.63 -4.78
C ILE A 31 6.40 -2.51 -6.26
N LYS A 32 6.01 -3.62 -6.88
CA LYS A 32 5.43 -3.64 -8.24
C LYS A 32 3.98 -4.11 -8.17
N ILE A 33 3.10 -3.45 -8.90
CA ILE A 33 1.71 -3.86 -9.10
C ILE A 33 1.47 -3.91 -10.61
N LEU A 34 1.17 -5.09 -11.15
CA LEU A 34 0.98 -5.34 -12.57
C LEU A 34 2.13 -4.74 -13.43
N GLY A 35 3.37 -4.95 -12.98
CA GLY A 35 4.59 -4.45 -13.63
C GLY A 35 4.90 -2.96 -13.41
N LYS A 36 4.00 -2.17 -12.82
CA LYS A 36 4.22 -0.74 -12.50
C LYS A 36 4.74 -0.58 -11.09
N ALA A 37 5.78 0.25 -10.90
CA ALA A 37 6.39 0.45 -9.60
C ALA A 37 5.70 1.54 -8.76
N PHE A 38 5.56 1.28 -7.47
CA PHE A 38 4.99 2.20 -6.49
C PHE A 38 5.84 2.23 -5.21
N ASN A 39 5.85 3.36 -4.52
CA ASN A 39 6.44 3.50 -3.18
C ASN A 39 5.30 3.59 -2.17
N VAL A 40 5.28 2.69 -1.19
CA VAL A 40 4.18 2.54 -0.23
C VAL A 40 4.70 2.46 1.20
N PRO A 41 3.93 2.87 2.22
CA PRO A 41 4.37 2.83 3.60
C PRO A 41 4.66 1.39 4.03
N GLU A 42 5.85 1.16 4.59
CA GLU A 42 6.16 -0.15 5.19
C GLU A 42 5.26 -0.45 6.39
N LYS A 43 5.33 -1.68 6.92
CA LYS A 43 4.60 -2.13 8.12
C LYS A 43 3.07 -2.04 7.99
N ASN A 44 2.54 -1.77 6.79
CA ASN A 44 1.12 -1.67 6.49
C ASN A 44 0.64 -2.85 5.66
N THR A 45 -0.66 -3.15 5.73
CA THR A 45 -1.25 -4.19 4.88
C THR A 45 -1.27 -3.76 3.42
N ILE A 46 -1.30 -4.71 2.50
CA ILE A 46 -1.35 -4.44 1.07
C ILE A 46 -2.57 -3.56 0.72
N LEU A 47 -3.73 -3.78 1.34
CA LEU A 47 -4.94 -2.98 1.09
C LEU A 47 -4.77 -1.54 1.61
N ARG A 48 -4.08 -1.33 2.74
CA ARG A 48 -3.69 0.02 3.16
C ARG A 48 -2.71 0.65 2.18
N CYS A 49 -1.79 -0.12 1.61
CA CYS A 49 -0.89 0.38 0.57
C CYS A 49 -1.64 0.80 -0.70
N PHE A 50 -2.67 0.04 -1.11
CA PHE A 50 -3.58 0.46 -2.18
C PHE A 50 -4.35 1.73 -1.83
N GLN A 51 -4.83 1.86 -0.59
CA GLN A 51 -5.45 3.10 -0.11
C GLN A 51 -4.49 4.30 -0.15
N TYR A 52 -3.22 4.09 0.16
CA TYR A 52 -2.20 5.13 0.04
C TYR A 52 -2.00 5.56 -1.43
N ILE A 53 -2.02 4.60 -2.37
CA ILE A 53 -1.88 4.85 -3.81
C ILE A 53 -3.12 5.53 -4.40
N SER A 54 -4.31 5.17 -3.93
CA SER A 54 -5.61 5.62 -4.46
C SER A 54 -6.60 5.95 -3.34
N PRO A 55 -6.33 7.01 -2.55
CA PRO A 55 -7.15 7.40 -1.41
C PRO A 55 -8.58 7.80 -1.79
N GLU A 56 -8.81 8.16 -3.06
CA GLU A 56 -10.10 8.58 -3.58
C GLU A 56 -11.07 7.44 -3.90
N THR A 57 -10.59 6.21 -4.03
CA THR A 57 -11.41 5.08 -4.54
C THR A 57 -11.37 3.86 -3.63
N ILE A 58 -10.21 3.51 -3.08
CA ILE A 58 -10.08 2.31 -2.23
C ILE A 58 -10.95 2.40 -0.96
N PRO A 59 -11.05 3.53 -0.23
CA PRO A 59 -11.91 3.61 0.96
C PRO A 59 -13.39 3.39 0.67
N TYR A 60 -13.83 3.68 -0.56
CA TYR A 60 -15.23 3.55 -0.99
C TYR A 60 -15.50 2.26 -1.78
N GLY A 61 -14.48 1.41 -1.98
CA GLY A 61 -14.65 0.09 -2.56
C GLY A 61 -15.37 -0.87 -1.62
N ARG A 62 -15.83 -1.99 -2.15
CA ARG A 62 -16.58 -3.03 -1.40
C ARG A 62 -15.68 -3.89 -0.50
N PHE A 63 -14.78 -3.28 0.26
CA PHE A 63 -13.84 -4.00 1.11
C PHE A 63 -14.32 -4.06 2.57
N CYS A 64 -14.37 -5.27 3.11
CA CYS A 64 -14.76 -5.53 4.50
C CYS A 64 -13.64 -5.36 5.54
N TRP A 65 -12.36 -5.34 5.12
CA TRP A 65 -11.16 -5.30 5.99
C TRP A 65 -11.01 -6.46 7.01
N ASN A 66 -11.91 -7.45 7.00
CA ASN A 66 -11.98 -8.51 8.00
C ASN A 66 -11.78 -9.94 7.45
N GLN A 67 -11.73 -10.10 6.11
CA GLN A 67 -11.56 -11.33 5.29
C GLN A 67 -12.85 -11.90 4.69
N ASP A 68 -14.02 -11.38 5.04
CA ASP A 68 -15.28 -12.03 4.68
C ASP A 68 -15.63 -11.90 3.19
N CYS A 69 -15.53 -10.69 2.63
CA CYS A 69 -15.94 -10.44 1.23
C CYS A 69 -14.97 -11.02 0.19
N GLN A 70 -13.70 -11.20 0.58
CA GLN A 70 -12.58 -11.59 -0.29
C GLN A 70 -12.40 -10.76 -1.58
N TYR A 71 -13.05 -9.61 -1.72
CA TYR A 71 -12.86 -8.70 -2.87
C TYR A 71 -11.49 -8.04 -2.91
N CYS A 72 -10.64 -8.23 -1.89
CA CYS A 72 -9.26 -7.76 -1.86
C CYS A 72 -8.21 -8.84 -2.21
N ARG A 73 -8.63 -9.96 -2.81
CA ARG A 73 -7.70 -11.01 -3.28
C ARG A 73 -6.70 -10.46 -4.29
N VAL A 74 -5.45 -10.90 -4.13
CA VAL A 74 -4.34 -10.64 -5.05
C VAL A 74 -3.49 -11.91 -5.18
N VAL A 75 -2.76 -12.01 -6.28
CA VAL A 75 -1.64 -12.95 -6.41
C VAL A 75 -0.35 -12.15 -6.37
N GLY A 76 0.60 -12.57 -5.55
CA GLY A 76 1.89 -11.89 -5.47
C GLY A 76 3.02 -12.78 -4.99
N LYS A 77 4.23 -12.30 -5.21
CA LYS A 77 5.49 -12.96 -4.83
C LYS A 77 6.37 -12.03 -4.01
N LEU A 78 7.19 -12.62 -3.13
CA LEU A 78 8.13 -11.87 -2.31
C LEU A 78 9.41 -11.59 -3.13
N ALA A 79 10.27 -10.71 -2.62
CA ALA A 79 11.53 -10.40 -3.31
C ALA A 79 12.46 -11.61 -3.41
N ASP A 80 12.47 -12.44 -2.37
CA ASP A 80 13.37 -13.59 -2.23
C ASP A 80 12.66 -14.94 -2.50
N ASP A 81 11.39 -14.90 -2.90
CA ASP A 81 10.59 -16.08 -3.23
C ASP A 81 9.78 -15.80 -4.50
N ASP A 82 10.16 -16.47 -5.59
CA ASP A 82 9.50 -16.35 -6.89
C ASP A 82 8.19 -17.15 -6.97
N GLN A 83 7.85 -17.95 -5.95
CA GLN A 83 6.59 -18.66 -5.91
C GLN A 83 5.43 -17.67 -5.74
N PRO A 84 4.42 -17.68 -6.64
CA PRO A 84 3.23 -16.85 -6.48
C PRO A 84 2.32 -17.43 -5.39
N HIS A 85 1.78 -16.54 -4.54
CA HIS A 85 0.85 -16.87 -3.47
C HIS A 85 -0.46 -16.11 -3.65
N GLU A 86 -1.58 -16.78 -3.40
CA GLU A 86 -2.87 -16.12 -3.23
C GLU A 86 -2.98 -15.49 -1.85
N LEU A 87 -3.24 -14.18 -1.80
CA LEU A 87 -3.23 -13.40 -0.58
C LEU A 87 -4.51 -12.57 -0.43
N LEU A 88 -4.91 -12.33 0.80
CA LEU A 88 -5.92 -11.32 1.13
C LEU A 88 -5.23 -10.01 1.49
N SER A 89 -5.34 -9.01 0.63
CA SER A 89 -4.64 -7.73 0.79
C SER A 89 -4.94 -7.03 2.12
N CYS A 90 -6.11 -7.27 2.71
CA CYS A 90 -6.48 -6.68 4.00
C CYS A 90 -5.74 -7.30 5.22
N LYS A 91 -5.02 -8.41 5.05
CA LYS A 91 -4.33 -9.12 6.15
C LYS A 91 -2.84 -9.27 5.95
N PHE A 92 -2.37 -9.39 4.72
CA PHE A 92 -0.95 -9.51 4.45
C PHE A 92 -0.26 -8.16 4.48
N LEU A 93 0.88 -8.10 5.18
CA LEU A 93 1.75 -6.94 5.21
C LEU A 93 2.54 -6.83 3.92
N VAL A 94 2.79 -5.60 3.49
CA VAL A 94 3.69 -5.33 2.37
C VAL A 94 5.14 -5.58 2.78
N SER A 95 5.95 -6.07 1.84
CA SER A 95 7.41 -6.16 1.97
C SER A 95 8.09 -5.44 0.81
N ALA A 96 9.32 -4.97 1.02
CA ALA A 96 10.12 -4.36 -0.04
C ALA A 96 10.38 -5.37 -1.17
N GLY A 97 10.30 -4.91 -2.42
CA GLY A 97 10.51 -5.75 -3.59
C GLY A 97 9.36 -6.70 -3.93
N MET A 98 8.30 -6.74 -3.11
CA MET A 98 7.09 -7.52 -3.40
C MET A 98 6.49 -7.13 -4.75
N GLU A 99 6.04 -8.15 -5.49
CA GLU A 99 5.41 -8.00 -6.79
C GLU A 99 4.01 -8.60 -6.78
N ILE A 100 3.02 -7.79 -7.09
CA ILE A 100 1.62 -8.19 -7.22
C ILE A 100 1.32 -8.35 -8.71
N THR A 101 1.10 -9.60 -9.12
CA THR A 101 0.94 -10.01 -10.52
C THR A 101 -0.52 -10.09 -10.95
N GLU A 102 -1.44 -10.30 -10.01
CA GLU A 102 -2.88 -10.31 -10.26
C GLU A 102 -3.65 -9.62 -9.13
N ILE A 103 -4.78 -9.00 -9.49
CA ILE A 103 -5.66 -8.30 -8.55
C ILE A 103 -7.12 -8.60 -8.90
N SER A 104 -7.99 -8.61 -7.89
CA SER A 104 -9.43 -8.79 -8.07
C SER A 104 -10.07 -7.71 -8.98
N PRO A 105 -11.26 -7.96 -9.56
CA PRO A 105 -11.99 -6.95 -10.34
C PRO A 105 -12.29 -5.66 -9.56
N GLU A 106 -12.65 -5.77 -8.28
CA GLU A 106 -12.92 -4.61 -7.42
C GLU A 106 -11.67 -3.74 -7.24
N LEU A 107 -10.51 -4.36 -6.99
CA LEU A 107 -9.22 -3.67 -6.90
C LEU A 107 -8.85 -3.04 -8.23
N LYS A 108 -9.04 -3.74 -9.35
CA LYS A 108 -8.77 -3.22 -10.70
C LYS A 108 -9.61 -2.00 -11.01
N TYR A 109 -10.89 -1.98 -10.60
CA TYR A 109 -11.75 -0.82 -10.74
C TYR A 109 -11.26 0.35 -9.90
N CYS A 110 -11.00 0.13 -8.60
CA CYS A 110 -10.56 1.19 -7.70
C CYS A 110 -9.20 1.77 -8.10
N LEU A 111 -8.26 0.94 -8.55
CA LEU A 111 -6.89 1.34 -8.93
C LEU A 111 -6.77 1.78 -10.40
N ARG A 112 -7.87 1.77 -11.18
CA ARG A 112 -7.87 1.99 -12.63
C ARG A 112 -7.05 3.22 -13.03
N ASN A 113 -7.26 4.36 -12.37
CA ASN A 113 -6.60 5.60 -12.75
C ASN A 113 -5.09 5.60 -12.46
N LYS A 114 -4.62 4.78 -11.52
CA LYS A 114 -3.20 4.68 -11.15
C LYS A 114 -2.45 3.65 -11.99
N LEU A 115 -3.16 2.64 -12.49
CA LEU A 115 -2.61 1.53 -13.27
C LEU A 115 -2.66 1.74 -14.79
N ARG A 116 -3.30 2.80 -15.29
CA ARG A 116 -3.22 3.16 -16.71
C ARG A 116 -1.76 3.45 -17.10
N LYS A 117 -1.43 3.05 -18.34
CA LYS A 117 -0.15 3.35 -19.00
C LYS A 117 -0.09 4.84 -19.33
#